data_AF-A0A8D2IGH3-F1
#
_entry.id   AF-A0A8D2IGH3-F1
#
_cell.length_a   1.000
_cell.length_b   1.000
_cell.length_c   1.000
_cell.angle_alpha   90.00
_cell.angle_beta   90.00
_cell.angle_gamma   90.00
#
_symmetry.space_group_name_H-M   'P 1'
#
loop_
_entity.id
_entity.type
_entity.pdbx_description
1 polymer ?
#
loop_
_entity_poly.entity_id
_entity_poly.type
_entity_poly.pdbx_seq_one_letter_code
_entity_poly.pdbx_strand_id
1 'polypeptide(L)'
;MAGRRGALIVLEGVDRAGKSTQGLQLVAALCAAGHRAELLRFPERSTEIGKLLSSYLEKKSELEDHSVHLLFSANRWEHIFPSSKVSFNFLI
;
A
#
# COMPACT_ATOMS: atom_id res chain seq x y z
N MET A 1 16.29 -17.96 -18.69
CA MET A 1 14.84 -17.69 -18.59
C MET A 1 14.64 -16.64 -17.50
N ALA A 2 14.04 -15.50 -17.81
CA ALA A 2 13.63 -14.55 -16.76
C ALA A 2 12.61 -15.27 -15.86
N GLY A 3 12.87 -15.34 -14.55
CA GLY A 3 11.95 -15.98 -13.60
C GLY A 3 10.54 -15.41 -13.71
N ARG A 4 9.51 -16.23 -13.50
CA ARG A 4 8.11 -15.76 -13.47
C ARG A 4 7.97 -14.72 -12.36
N ARG A 5 7.81 -13.45 -12.74
CA ARG A 5 7.57 -12.33 -11.81
C ARG A 5 6.12 -12.37 -11.32
N GLY A 6 5.88 -11.83 -10.12
CA GLY A 6 4.53 -11.57 -9.61
C GLY A 6 3.79 -10.47 -10.40
N ALA A 7 2.52 -10.25 -10.07
CA ALA A 7 1.67 -9.20 -10.66
C ALA A 7 1.29 -8.16 -9.60
N LEU A 8 1.32 -6.87 -9.97
CA LEU A 8 0.83 -5.78 -9.13
C LEU A 8 -0.62 -5.47 -9.51
N ILE A 9 -1.56 -5.59 -8.57
CA ILE A 9 -3.01 -5.45 -8.80
C ILE A 9 -3.55 -4.31 -7.94
N VAL A 10 -3.82 -3.14 -8.50
CA VAL A 10 -4.28 -2.00 -7.69
C VAL A 10 -5.81 -1.99 -7.59
N LEU A 11 -6.34 -1.83 -6.38
CA LEU A 11 -7.77 -1.64 -6.13
C LEU A 11 -8.09 -0.17 -5.79
N GLU A 12 -8.66 0.55 -6.75
CA GLU A 12 -9.07 1.96 -6.61
C GLU A 12 -10.60 2.10 -6.49
N GLY A 13 -11.05 3.24 -5.95
CA GLY A 13 -12.47 3.57 -5.86
C GLY A 13 -12.80 4.55 -4.75
N VAL A 14 -14.06 5.00 -4.73
CA VAL A 14 -14.57 5.97 -3.76
C VAL A 14 -14.57 5.43 -2.32
N ASP A 15 -14.75 6.33 -1.35
CA ASP A 15 -14.86 5.96 0.06
C ASP A 15 -15.98 4.94 0.28
N ARG A 16 -15.67 3.94 1.12
CA ARG A 16 -16.57 2.82 1.45
C ARG A 16 -16.99 1.93 0.25
N ALA A 17 -16.31 2.02 -0.90
CA ALA A 17 -16.52 1.11 -2.04
C ALA A 17 -16.12 -0.37 -1.78
N GLY A 18 -15.63 -0.73 -0.58
CA GLY A 18 -15.27 -2.10 -0.24
C GLY A 18 -13.85 -2.53 -0.59
N LYS A 19 -12.97 -1.60 -0.98
CA LYS A 19 -11.57 -1.85 -1.38
C LYS A 19 -10.80 -2.74 -0.39
N SER A 20 -10.86 -2.42 0.90
CA SER A 20 -10.16 -3.18 1.95
C SER A 20 -10.68 -4.61 2.08
N THR A 21 -12.01 -4.79 2.01
CA THR A 21 -12.64 -6.12 2.07
C THR A 21 -12.24 -6.96 0.86
N GLN A 22 -12.32 -6.38 -0.33
CA GLN A 22 -11.98 -7.07 -1.59
C GLN A 22 -10.49 -7.40 -1.66
N GLY A 23 -9.61 -6.50 -1.22
CA GLY A 23 -8.16 -6.76 -1.16
C GLY A 23 -7.83 -7.95 -0.26
N LEU A 24 -8.38 -7.99 0.96
CA LEU A 24 -8.18 -9.12 1.90
C LEU A 24 -8.71 -10.44 1.33
N GLN A 25 -9.91 -10.42 0.71
CA GLN A 25 -10.50 -11.61 0.09
C GLN A 25 -9.67 -12.10 -1.10
N LEU A 26 -9.15 -11.18 -1.93
CA LEU A 26 -8.32 -11.52 -3.08
C LEU A 26 -7.01 -12.18 -2.66
N VAL A 27 -6.31 -11.64 -1.65
CA VAL A 27 -5.10 -12.29 -1.11
C VAL A 27 -5.41 -13.67 -0.58
N ALA A 28 -6.46 -13.81 0.23
CA ALA A 28 -6.83 -15.10 0.81
C ALA A 28 -7.14 -16.14 -0.28
N ALA A 29 -7.88 -15.75 -1.32
CA ALA A 29 -8.18 -16.61 -2.45
C ALA A 29 -6.94 -17.01 -3.26
N LEU A 30 -6.02 -16.07 -3.53
CA LEU A 30 -4.76 -16.34 -4.22
C LEU A 30 -3.86 -17.30 -3.41
N CYS A 31 -3.73 -17.06 -2.11
CA CYS A 31 -2.99 -17.94 -1.20
C CYS A 31 -3.61 -19.34 -1.13
N ALA A 32 -4.94 -19.45 -1.03
CA ALA A 32 -5.65 -20.73 -1.05
C ALA A 32 -5.47 -21.50 -2.38
N ALA A 33 -5.31 -20.78 -3.50
CA ALA A 33 -4.98 -21.35 -4.81
C ALA A 33 -3.49 -21.69 -4.99
N GLY A 34 -2.65 -21.51 -3.96
CA GLY A 34 -1.22 -21.84 -3.98
C GLY A 34 -0.32 -20.75 -4.55
N HIS A 35 -0.82 -19.53 -4.75
CA HIS A 35 -0.02 -18.37 -5.14
C HIS A 35 0.58 -17.68 -3.91
N ARG A 36 1.77 -17.09 -4.07
CA ARG A 36 2.31 -16.17 -3.06
C ARG A 36 1.65 -14.81 -3.23
N ALA A 37 0.85 -14.43 -2.25
CA ALA A 37 0.25 -13.11 -2.13
C ALA A 37 0.34 -12.64 -0.65
N GLU A 38 0.21 -11.34 -0.46
CA GLU A 38 0.42 -10.46 0.67
C GLU A 38 -0.57 -9.28 0.41
N LEU A 39 -0.73 -8.29 1.30
CA LEU A 39 -1.49 -7.06 0.98
C LEU A 39 -0.68 -5.80 1.30
N LEU A 40 -0.60 -4.82 0.39
CA LEU A 40 -0.14 -3.46 0.69
C LEU A 40 -1.34 -2.51 0.76
N ARG A 41 -1.22 -1.45 1.57
CA ARG A 41 -2.25 -0.41 1.71
C ARG A 41 -1.59 0.95 1.80
N PHE A 42 -2.15 1.91 1.08
CA PHE A 42 -1.70 3.31 1.12
C PHE A 42 -2.81 4.25 1.61
N PRO A 43 -2.48 5.26 2.43
CA PRO A 43 -1.17 5.47 3.04
C PRO A 43 -0.82 4.38 4.08
N GLU A 44 0.45 3.97 4.13
CA GLU A 44 0.96 3.14 5.23
C GLU A 44 1.20 4.04 6.43
N ARG A 45 0.46 3.83 7.52
CA ARG A 45 0.39 4.76 8.65
C ARG A 45 1.43 4.50 9.73
N SER A 46 2.19 3.41 9.65
CA SER A 46 3.17 3.03 10.67
C SER A 46 4.51 3.80 10.56
N THR A 47 4.85 4.32 9.38
CA THR A 47 6.07 5.08 9.15
C THR A 47 5.97 6.51 9.70
N GLU A 48 7.08 7.24 9.79
CA GLU A 48 7.05 8.65 10.22
C GLU A 48 6.23 9.53 9.26
N ILE A 49 6.36 9.31 7.95
CA ILE A 49 5.51 9.98 6.94
C ILE A 49 4.05 9.55 7.12
N GLY A 50 3.81 8.26 7.35
CA GLY A 50 2.50 7.69 7.60
C GLY A 50 1.77 8.30 8.78
N LYS A 51 2.48 8.56 9.89
CA LYS A 51 1.93 9.21 11.07
C LYS A 51 1.50 10.66 10.78
N LEU A 52 2.31 11.41 10.02
CA LEU A 52 1.97 12.77 9.58
C LEU A 52 0.69 12.77 8.72
N LEU A 53 0.61 11.85 7.76
CA LEU A 53 -0.58 11.68 6.92
C LEU A 53 -1.81 11.27 7.74
N SER A 54 -1.65 10.41 8.76
CA SER A 54 -2.74 10.02 9.66
C SER A 54 -3.29 11.23 10.42
N SER A 55 -2.41 12.06 10.97
CA SER A 55 -2.80 13.28 11.70
C SER A 55 -3.54 14.26 10.79
N TYR A 56 -3.08 14.45 9.54
CA TYR A 56 -3.76 15.28 8.55
C TYR A 56 -5.16 14.75 8.21
N LEU A 57 -5.28 13.45 7.87
CA LEU A 57 -6.58 12.84 7.52
C LEU A 57 -7.58 12.84 8.69
N GLU A 58 -7.08 12.78 9.93
CA GLU A 58 -7.89 12.88 11.15
C GLU A 58 -8.18 14.34 11.55
N LYS A 59 -7.74 15.32 10.76
CA LYS A 59 -7.89 16.77 11.02
C LYS A 59 -7.28 17.21 12.35
N LYS A 60 -6.23 16.53 12.81
CA LYS A 60 -5.47 16.85 14.03
C LYS A 60 -4.31 17.82 13.77
N SER A 61 -3.91 17.97 12.51
CA SER A 61 -2.88 18.90 12.07
C SER A 61 -3.26 19.49 10.71
N GLU A 62 -2.97 20.77 10.51
CA GLU A 62 -3.06 21.40 9.21
C GLU A 62 -1.72 21.29 8.48
N LEU A 63 -1.79 20.87 7.21
CA LEU A 63 -0.67 20.87 6.28
C LEU A 63 -1.16 21.48 4.98
N GLU A 64 -0.25 22.18 4.31
CA GLU A 64 -0.52 22.78 3.02
C GLU A 64 -0.73 21.68 1.95
N ASP A 65 -1.64 21.92 1.00
CA ASP A 65 -2.15 20.90 0.07
C ASP A 65 -1.07 20.31 -0.86
N HIS A 66 -0.13 21.12 -1.35
CA HIS A 66 0.98 20.62 -2.15
C HIS A 66 1.93 19.77 -1.29
N SER A 67 2.17 20.19 -0.05
CA SER A 67 3.02 19.49 0.90
C SER A 67 2.47 18.11 1.25
N VAL A 68 1.18 18.02 1.59
CA VAL A 68 0.55 16.73 1.89
C VAL A 68 0.51 15.81 0.66
N HIS A 69 0.29 16.35 -0.53
CA HIS A 69 0.34 15.59 -1.78
C HIS A 69 1.71 14.95 -2.02
N LEU A 70 2.79 15.70 -1.78
CA LEU A 70 4.16 15.17 -1.87
C LEU A 70 4.44 14.13 -0.78
N LEU A 71 3.90 14.29 0.43
CA LEU A 71 4.02 13.28 1.49
C LEU A 71 3.31 11.97 1.13
N PHE A 72 2.13 12.01 0.51
CA PHE A 72 1.48 10.81 -0.02
C PHE A 72 2.35 10.11 -1.07
N SER A 73 3.03 10.87 -1.93
CA SER A 73 3.95 10.32 -2.92
C SER A 73 5.18 9.70 -2.25
N ALA A 74 5.77 10.39 -1.27
CA ALA A 74 6.93 9.91 -0.51
C ALA A 74 6.62 8.63 0.29
N ASN A 75 5.44 8.53 0.90
CA ASN A 75 4.98 7.33 1.61
C ASN A 75 4.87 6.11 0.70
N ARG A 76 4.62 6.27 -0.61
CA ARG A 76 4.68 5.14 -1.55
C ARG A 76 6.12 4.77 -1.89
N TRP A 77 6.99 5.76 -2.07
CA TRP A 77 8.39 5.55 -2.42
C TRP A 77 9.21 4.87 -1.32
N GLU A 78 8.95 5.17 -0.05
CA GLU A 78 9.67 4.54 1.07
C GLU A 78 9.42 3.02 1.17
N HIS A 79 8.32 2.52 0.59
CA HIS A 79 8.03 1.09 0.49
C HIS A 79 8.79 0.35 -0.61
N ILE A 80 9.34 1.07 -1.60
CA ILE A 80 10.08 0.48 -2.72
C ILE A 80 11.52 0.09 -2.28
N PHE A 81 12.02 0.66 -1.18
CA PHE A 81 13.38 0.45 -0.67
C PHE A 81 13.42 -0.34 0.65
N PRO A 82 13.20 -1.66 0.66
CA PRO A 82 13.49 -2.45 1.85
C PRO A 82 15.01 -2.54 2.06
N SER A 83 15.50 -1.88 3.12
CA SER A 83 16.75 -2.27 3.76
C SER A 83 16.56 -3.69 4.32
N SER A 84 17.13 -4.67 3.64
CA SER A 84 17.13 -6.12 3.95
C SER A 84 15.95 -6.96 3.43
N LYS A 85 16.30 -7.80 2.44
CA LYS A 85 15.69 -9.10 2.08
C LYS A 85 14.18 -9.17 1.91
N VAL A 86 13.69 -8.81 0.72
CA VAL A 86 12.48 -9.44 0.17
C VAL A 86 12.71 -9.78 -1.29
N SER A 87 12.76 -11.07 -1.59
CA SER A 87 12.69 -11.58 -2.96
C SER A 87 11.36 -11.13 -3.57
N PHE A 88 11.44 -10.34 -4.63
CA PHE A 88 10.34 -9.82 -5.44
C PHE A 88 9.15 -10.79 -5.57
N ASN A 89 8.10 -10.53 -4.80
CA ASN A 89 6.72 -10.94 -5.08
C ASN A 89 5.86 -9.71 -4.82
N PHE A 90 5.58 -8.94 -5.87
CA PHE A 90 4.67 -7.80 -5.81
C PHE A 90 3.22 -8.23 -6.01
N LEU A 91 2.32 -7.34 -5.61
CA LEU A 91 1.19 -7.66 -4.77
C LEU A 91 0.26 -6.45 -4.64
N ILE A 92 -1.04 -6.70 -4.47
CA ILE A 92 -2.13 -5.71 -4.30
C ILE A 92 -1.71 -4.44 -3.57
#